data_AF-F8PJP0-F1
#
_entry.id   AF-F8PJP0-F1
#
_cell.length_a   1.000
_cell.length_b   1.000
_cell.length_c   1.000
_cell.angle_alpha   90.00
_cell.angle_beta   90.00
_cell.angle_gamma   90.00
#
_symmetry.space_group_name_H-M   'P 1'
#
loop_
_entity.id
_entity.type
_entity.pdbx_description
1 polymer ?
#
loop_
_entity_poly.entity_id
_entity_poly.type
_entity_poly.pdbx_seq_one_letter_code
_entity_poly.pdbx_strand_id
1 'polypeptide(L)'
;MDEDQVDDRGPGRQRDLGISSDDDSMGEGEEGVEESEEVSIARRRHAVIFLCAQQLSLALISLQTVAQSAALVATNQLDNSLPQPYHTSILTGHGWVLELLQGHPDRIHAELGVRRHVFLNLEEQLAIFLYTSVIGLSVRHLGE
;
A
#
# COMPACT_ATOMS: atom_id res chain seq x y z
N MET A 1 -9.19 -6.11 -88.64
CA MET A 1 -8.77 -4.92 -89.39
C MET A 1 -7.30 -4.75 -89.11
N ASP A 2 -6.51 -5.50 -89.89
CA ASP A 2 -5.48 -5.01 -90.79
C ASP A 2 -4.42 -4.00 -90.30
N GLU A 3 -3.20 -4.32 -90.74
CA GLU A 3 -2.10 -3.46 -91.21
C GLU A 3 -0.93 -3.14 -90.27
N ASP A 4 0.14 -3.90 -90.52
CA ASP A 4 1.54 -3.47 -90.68
C ASP A 4 1.81 -1.96 -90.71
N GLN A 5 2.87 -1.55 -90.01
CA GLN A 5 3.73 -0.49 -90.51
C GLN A 5 5.20 -0.71 -90.08
N VAL A 6 6.01 -0.99 -91.10
CA VAL A 6 7.48 -0.98 -91.11
C VAL A 6 7.98 0.47 -91.16
N ASP A 7 9.03 0.82 -90.42
CA ASP A 7 10.03 1.78 -90.93
C ASP A 7 11.43 1.48 -90.36
N ASP A 8 12.40 1.60 -91.25
CA ASP A 8 13.74 1.04 -91.24
C ASP A 8 14.70 2.20 -91.53
N ARG A 9 15.53 2.64 -90.56
CA ARG A 9 16.66 3.54 -90.86
C ARG A 9 17.74 3.61 -89.77
N GLY A 10 18.77 2.76 -89.92
CA GLY A 10 20.15 3.25 -90.03
C GLY A 10 21.08 3.13 -88.79
N PRO A 11 22.32 2.59 -88.96
CA PRO A 11 23.27 2.33 -87.87
C PRO A 11 24.33 3.44 -87.70
N GLY A 12 24.84 3.61 -86.48
CA GLY A 12 25.93 4.54 -86.14
C GLY A 12 26.91 3.95 -85.14
N ARG A 13 28.09 3.59 -85.63
CA ARG A 13 29.27 3.02 -84.97
C ARG A 13 29.76 3.73 -83.68
N GLN A 14 30.08 2.89 -82.68
CA GLN A 14 31.40 2.68 -82.06
C GLN A 14 32.07 3.85 -81.30
N ARG A 15 32.39 3.60 -80.03
CA ARG A 15 33.78 3.42 -79.56
C ARG A 15 33.83 2.94 -78.11
N ASP A 16 34.64 1.90 -77.93
CA ASP A 16 35.19 1.38 -76.68
C ASP A 16 35.72 2.49 -75.78
N LEU A 17 35.73 2.26 -74.46
CA LEU A 17 36.79 2.68 -73.54
C LEU A 17 36.54 2.15 -72.12
N GLY A 18 37.51 1.36 -71.61
CA GLY A 18 37.84 1.24 -70.18
C GLY A 18 37.28 0.01 -69.50
N ILE A 19 38.13 -0.89 -68.96
CA ILE A 19 38.73 -0.80 -67.60
C ILE A 19 37.62 -1.08 -66.56
N SER A 20 37.69 -2.04 -65.65
CA SER A 20 38.73 -2.91 -65.11
C SER A 20 38.04 -3.78 -64.04
N SER A 21 38.68 -4.89 -63.67
CA SER A 21 38.74 -5.43 -62.31
C SER A 21 37.45 -5.90 -61.64
N ASP A 22 37.30 -7.20 -61.42
CA ASP A 22 37.84 -7.99 -60.30
C ASP A 22 36.78 -8.08 -59.20
N ASP A 23 36.56 -9.31 -58.77
CA ASP A 23 36.15 -9.76 -57.43
C ASP A 23 35.36 -8.77 -56.56
N ASP A 24 34.17 -9.18 -56.10
CA ASP A 24 34.07 -9.37 -54.65
C ASP A 24 32.93 -10.29 -54.22
N SER A 25 33.35 -11.18 -53.33
CA SER A 25 32.59 -12.19 -52.63
C SER A 25 31.94 -11.60 -51.38
N MET A 26 30.87 -12.28 -50.94
CA MET A 26 30.46 -12.47 -49.53
C MET A 26 30.06 -11.24 -48.70
N GLY A 27 28.81 -11.25 -48.24
CA GLY A 27 28.36 -10.38 -47.16
C GLY A 27 26.88 -10.53 -46.80
N GLU A 28 26.39 -11.76 -46.59
CA GLU A 28 25.16 -11.94 -45.83
C GLU A 28 25.48 -11.88 -44.34
N GLY A 29 25.00 -10.84 -43.65
CA GLY A 29 24.86 -10.87 -42.18
C GLY A 29 25.25 -9.60 -41.42
N GLU A 30 24.46 -8.52 -41.51
CA GLU A 30 24.55 -7.39 -40.56
C GLU A 30 23.20 -6.87 -40.02
N GLU A 31 22.04 -7.33 -40.49
CA GLU A 31 20.74 -6.81 -39.99
C GLU A 31 20.31 -7.35 -38.60
N GLY A 32 20.94 -8.42 -38.09
CA GLY A 32 20.50 -9.06 -36.83
C GLY A 32 21.09 -8.48 -35.54
N VAL A 33 22.11 -7.60 -35.62
CA VAL A 33 22.84 -7.11 -34.44
C VAL A 33 22.31 -5.76 -33.96
N GLU A 34 21.96 -4.85 -34.85
CA GLU A 34 21.50 -3.51 -34.49
C GLU A 34 20.09 -3.49 -33.88
N GLU A 35 19.14 -4.29 -34.41
CA GLU A 35 17.78 -4.41 -33.84
C GLU A 35 17.83 -4.95 -32.40
N SER A 36 18.80 -5.83 -32.11
CA SER A 36 19.01 -6.41 -30.78
C SER A 36 19.54 -5.39 -29.77
N GLU A 37 20.44 -4.49 -30.20
CA GLU A 37 20.98 -3.43 -29.36
C GLU A 37 19.94 -2.35 -29.06
N GLU A 38 19.15 -1.93 -30.05
CA GLU A 38 18.09 -0.94 -29.85
C GLU A 38 16.99 -1.44 -28.90
N VAL A 39 16.57 -2.70 -29.04
CA VAL A 39 15.61 -3.34 -28.12
C VAL A 39 16.18 -3.43 -26.70
N SER A 40 17.48 -3.68 -26.56
CA SER A 40 18.16 -3.73 -25.25
C SER A 40 18.26 -2.35 -24.59
N ILE A 41 18.51 -1.29 -25.36
CA ILE A 41 18.55 0.11 -24.90
C ILE A 41 17.14 0.57 -24.52
N ALA A 42 16.13 0.26 -25.31
CA ALA A 42 14.73 0.53 -25.00
C ALA A 42 14.29 -0.16 -23.70
N ARG A 43 14.66 -1.44 -23.51
CA ARG A 43 14.37 -2.19 -22.26
C ARG A 43 15.07 -1.58 -21.05
N ARG A 44 16.33 -1.10 -21.18
CA ARG A 44 17.04 -0.40 -20.10
C ARG A 44 16.39 0.95 -19.77
N ARG A 45 15.95 1.71 -20.77
CA ARG A 45 15.22 2.97 -20.56
C ARG A 45 13.89 2.73 -19.85
N HIS A 46 13.14 1.72 -20.25
CA HIS A 46 11.90 1.34 -19.57
C HIS A 46 12.15 0.89 -18.14
N ALA A 47 13.22 0.12 -17.88
CA ALA A 47 13.59 -0.28 -16.53
C ALA A 47 13.97 0.93 -15.66
N VAL A 48 14.72 1.90 -16.20
CA VAL A 48 15.07 3.14 -15.49
C VAL A 48 13.84 3.99 -15.20
N ILE A 49 12.92 4.14 -16.16
CA ILE A 49 11.66 4.88 -15.97
C ILE A 49 10.81 4.19 -14.90
N PHE A 50 10.72 2.86 -14.93
CA PHE A 50 9.97 2.09 -13.93
C PHE A 50 10.57 2.22 -12.53
N LEU A 51 11.89 2.12 -12.39
CA LEU A 51 12.57 2.34 -11.13
C LEU A 51 12.38 3.77 -10.61
N CYS A 52 12.45 4.77 -11.49
CA CYS A 52 12.23 6.17 -11.12
C CYS A 52 10.78 6.40 -10.64
N ALA A 53 9.80 5.87 -11.37
CA ALA A 53 8.39 5.91 -10.97
C ALA A 53 8.15 5.21 -9.62
N GLN A 54 8.79 4.07 -9.40
CA GLN A 54 8.71 3.33 -8.14
C GLN A 54 9.37 4.08 -6.97
N GLN A 55 10.52 4.74 -7.19
CA GLN A 55 11.14 5.56 -6.15
C GLN A 55 10.30 6.79 -5.82
N LEU A 56 9.69 7.42 -6.84
CA LEU A 56 8.76 8.54 -6.63
C LEU A 56 7.50 8.09 -5.87
N SER A 57 6.93 6.93 -6.20
CA SER A 57 5.76 6.42 -5.48
C SER A 57 6.07 6.13 -4.01
N LEU A 58 7.21 5.51 -3.72
CA LEU A 58 7.68 5.26 -2.36
C LEU A 58 7.93 6.56 -1.59
N ALA A 59 8.53 7.56 -2.23
CA ALA A 59 8.75 8.88 -1.62
C ALA A 59 7.42 9.55 -1.26
N LEU A 60 6.43 9.52 -2.16
CA LEU A 60 5.10 10.08 -1.92
C LEU A 60 4.37 9.35 -0.78
N ILE A 61 4.42 8.02 -0.73
CA ILE A 61 3.84 7.23 0.35
C ILE A 61 4.52 7.59 1.69
N SER A 62 5.85 7.68 1.71
CA SER A 62 6.58 8.04 2.93
C SER A 62 6.17 9.43 3.45
N LEU A 63 6.04 10.41 2.55
CA LEU A 63 5.62 11.75 2.93
C LEU A 63 4.18 11.77 3.48
N GLN A 64 3.27 11.03 2.83
CA GLN A 64 1.88 10.93 3.27
C GLN A 64 1.78 10.27 4.65
N THR A 65 2.54 9.21 4.91
CA THR A 65 2.55 8.54 6.22
C THR A 65 3.07 9.44 7.33
N VAL A 66 4.12 10.24 7.07
CA VAL A 66 4.62 11.23 8.04
C VAL A 66 3.59 12.32 8.30
N ALA A 67 2.93 12.84 7.26
CA ALA A 67 1.88 13.84 7.41
C ALA A 67 0.69 13.33 8.23
N GLN A 68 0.24 12.09 7.97
CA GLN A 68 -0.83 11.45 8.73
C GLN A 68 -0.42 11.19 10.20
N SER A 69 0.82 10.79 10.43
CA SER A 69 1.36 10.58 11.78
C SER A 69 1.39 11.89 12.57
N ALA A 70 1.86 12.98 11.94
CA ALA A 70 1.89 14.30 12.56
C ALA A 70 0.48 14.82 12.87
N ALA A 71 -0.48 14.63 11.95
CA ALA A 71 -1.87 14.99 12.17
C ALA A 71 -2.48 14.23 13.35
N LEU A 72 -2.24 12.91 13.44
CA LEU A 72 -2.71 12.08 14.56
C LEU A 72 -2.12 12.54 15.91
N VAL A 73 -0.84 12.93 15.94
CA VAL A 73 -0.21 13.46 17.16
C VAL A 73 -0.83 14.79 17.56
N ALA A 74 -1.05 15.69 16.60
CA ALA A 74 -1.68 16.98 16.86
C ALA A 74 -3.12 16.83 17.38
N THR A 75 -3.91 15.92 16.81
CA THR A 75 -5.27 15.65 17.29
C THR A 75 -5.27 15.04 18.69
N ASN A 76 -4.36 14.10 18.98
CA ASN A 76 -4.22 13.55 20.33
C ASN A 76 -3.80 14.62 21.34
N GLN A 77 -2.86 15.51 21.00
CA GLN A 77 -2.48 16.61 21.89
C GLN A 77 -3.63 17.57 22.17
N LEU A 78 -4.46 17.87 21.16
CA LEU A 78 -5.64 18.71 21.32
C LEU A 78 -6.69 18.03 22.21
N ASP A 79 -6.97 16.75 21.99
CA ASP A 79 -7.92 15.97 22.77
C ASP A 79 -7.52 15.90 24.25
N ASN A 80 -6.23 15.69 24.53
CA ASN A 80 -5.70 15.70 25.90
C ASN A 80 -5.65 17.10 26.54
N SER A 81 -5.74 18.18 25.75
CA SER A 81 -5.73 19.55 26.25
C SER A 81 -7.12 20.09 26.56
N LEU A 82 -8.19 19.46 26.07
CA LEU A 82 -9.55 19.90 26.33
C LEU A 82 -10.04 19.37 27.69
N PRO A 83 -10.60 20.23 28.56
CA PRO A 83 -11.20 19.78 29.81
C PRO A 83 -12.34 18.80 29.51
N GLN A 84 -12.17 17.53 29.89
CA GLN A 84 -13.23 16.55 29.72
C GLN A 84 -14.40 16.88 30.66
N PRO A 85 -15.65 17.00 30.15
CA PRO A 85 -16.80 17.37 30.98
C PRO A 85 -17.05 16.30 32.04
N TYR A 86 -16.93 16.68 33.32
CA TYR A 86 -16.85 15.77 34.46
C TYR A 86 -18.18 15.07 34.80
N HIS A 87 -19.33 15.73 34.56
CA HIS A 87 -20.67 15.18 34.83
C HIS A 87 -21.52 15.16 33.56
N THR A 88 -21.49 14.05 32.81
CA THR A 88 -22.25 13.88 31.56
C THR A 88 -23.37 12.85 31.62
N SER A 89 -23.43 12.04 32.67
CA SER A 89 -24.36 10.91 32.66
C SER A 89 -25.80 11.33 32.97
N ILE A 90 -26.67 11.18 31.97
CA ILE A 90 -28.14 11.14 32.12
C ILE A 90 -28.65 9.74 32.51
N LEU A 91 -27.78 8.72 32.38
CA LEU A 91 -28.11 7.32 32.60
C LEU A 91 -28.14 6.97 34.09
N THR A 92 -28.92 5.95 34.44
CA THR A 92 -29.02 5.37 35.78
C THR A 92 -28.70 3.86 35.74
N GLY A 93 -28.35 3.28 36.88
CA GLY A 93 -28.08 1.85 37.01
C GLY A 93 -26.90 1.36 36.16
N HIS A 94 -27.07 0.26 35.42
CA HIS A 94 -25.99 -0.38 34.65
C HIS A 94 -25.41 0.54 33.55
N GLY A 95 -26.24 1.35 32.91
CA GLY A 95 -25.78 2.30 31.88
C GLY A 95 -24.84 3.37 32.44
N TRP A 96 -25.12 3.85 33.65
CA TRP A 96 -24.23 4.78 34.37
C TRP A 96 -22.90 4.13 34.75
N VAL A 97 -22.93 2.86 35.21
CA VAL A 97 -21.72 2.11 35.55
C VAL A 97 -20.83 1.89 34.32
N LEU A 98 -21.41 1.58 33.16
CA LEU A 98 -20.66 1.46 31.91
C LEU A 98 -20.00 2.78 31.50
N GLU A 99 -20.70 3.91 31.65
CA GLU A 99 -20.11 5.24 31.38
C GLU A 99 -18.93 5.53 32.31
N LEU A 100 -19.04 5.19 33.61
CA LEU A 100 -17.92 5.34 34.54
C LEU A 100 -16.72 4.44 34.21
N LEU A 101 -16.96 3.22 33.74
CA LEU A 101 -15.90 2.27 33.38
C LEU A 101 -15.22 2.59 32.05
N GLN A 102 -15.94 3.22 31.12
CA GLN A 102 -15.45 3.59 29.79
C GLN A 102 -14.88 5.03 29.75
N GLY A 103 -15.26 5.86 30.71
CA GLY A 103 -14.78 7.24 30.84
C GLY A 103 -13.37 7.37 31.43
N HIS A 104 -13.05 8.57 31.90
CA HIS A 104 -11.73 8.87 32.46
C HIS A 104 -11.45 8.01 33.72
N PRO A 105 -10.24 7.41 33.87
CA PRO A 105 -9.93 6.49 34.98
C PRO A 105 -10.11 7.11 36.36
N ASP A 106 -9.96 8.43 36.49
CA ASP A 106 -10.14 9.14 37.76
C ASP A 106 -11.61 9.34 38.14
N ARG A 107 -12.56 9.25 37.21
CA ARG A 107 -14.00 9.44 37.51
C ARG A 107 -14.51 8.37 38.45
N ILE A 108 -14.14 7.12 38.23
CA ILE A 108 -14.57 6.02 39.11
C ILE A 108 -14.00 6.17 40.52
N HIS A 109 -12.79 6.72 40.65
CA HIS A 109 -12.19 6.99 41.94
C HIS A 109 -12.88 8.17 42.63
N ALA A 110 -13.21 9.23 41.89
CA ALA A 110 -13.87 10.39 42.45
C ALA A 110 -15.33 10.13 42.86
N GLU A 111 -16.07 9.31 42.09
CA GLU A 111 -17.48 9.02 42.35
C GLU A 111 -17.69 7.83 43.31
N LEU A 112 -16.91 6.75 43.17
CA LEU A 112 -17.07 5.52 43.97
C LEU A 112 -15.98 5.34 45.04
N GLY A 113 -14.95 6.20 45.08
CA GLY A 113 -13.83 6.08 46.02
C GLY A 113 -12.89 4.92 45.73
N VAL A 114 -13.04 4.23 44.58
CA VAL A 114 -12.26 3.04 44.22
C VAL A 114 -11.67 3.15 42.81
N ARG A 115 -10.51 2.53 42.60
CA ARG A 115 -9.90 2.45 41.26
C ARG A 115 -10.66 1.44 40.39
N ARG A 116 -10.65 1.65 39.07
CA ARG A 116 -11.37 0.83 38.09
C ARG A 116 -11.11 -0.67 38.22
N HIS A 117 -9.85 -1.07 38.36
CA HIS A 117 -9.50 -2.48 38.52
C HIS A 117 -10.00 -3.10 39.84
N VAL A 118 -10.10 -2.30 40.91
CA VAL A 118 -10.63 -2.78 42.20
C VAL A 118 -12.13 -3.01 42.08
N PHE A 119 -12.85 -2.08 41.45
CA PHE A 119 -14.29 -2.24 41.20
C PHE A 119 -14.60 -3.51 40.41
N LEU A 120 -13.87 -3.77 39.32
CA LEU A 120 -14.04 -4.98 38.51
C LEU A 120 -13.74 -6.27 39.30
N ASN A 121 -12.70 -6.26 40.15
CA ASN A 121 -12.38 -7.41 40.99
C ASN A 121 -13.49 -7.68 42.02
N LEU A 122 -14.05 -6.63 42.62
CA LEU A 122 -15.18 -6.77 43.54
C LEU A 122 -16.43 -7.34 42.84
N GLU A 123 -16.71 -6.88 41.61
CA GLU A 123 -17.81 -7.43 40.79
C GLU A 123 -17.60 -8.91 40.48
N GLU A 124 -16.40 -9.31 40.07
CA GLU A 124 -16.05 -10.70 39.80
C GLU A 124 -16.16 -11.58 41.05
N GLN A 125 -15.61 -11.14 42.18
CA GLN A 125 -15.71 -11.85 43.46
C GLN A 125 -17.16 -12.02 43.89
N LEU A 126 -17.98 -10.98 43.76
CA LEU A 126 -19.39 -11.03 44.09
C LEU A 126 -20.13 -12.01 43.16
N ALA A 127 -19.82 -12.01 41.86
CA ALA A 127 -20.40 -12.95 40.91
C ALA A 127 -20.03 -14.40 41.24
N ILE A 128 -18.77 -14.68 41.56
CA ILE A 128 -18.29 -16.01 41.99
C ILE A 128 -18.98 -16.44 43.28
N PHE A 129 -19.07 -15.54 44.27
CA PHE A 129 -19.72 -15.82 45.54
C PHE A 129 -21.21 -16.14 45.35
N LEU A 130 -21.93 -15.35 44.54
CA LEU A 130 -23.33 -15.60 44.23
C LEU A 130 -23.51 -16.92 43.48
N TYR A 131 -22.69 -17.19 42.46
CA TYR A 131 -22.73 -18.43 41.70
C TYR A 131 -22.52 -19.66 42.58
N THR A 132 -21.49 -19.63 43.43
CA THR A 132 -21.19 -20.72 44.40
C THR A 132 -22.30 -20.89 45.43
N SER A 133 -22.85 -19.80 45.95
CA SER A 133 -23.98 -19.82 46.89
C SER A 133 -25.25 -20.38 46.26
N VAL A 134 -25.55 -20.03 45.00
CA VAL A 134 -26.77 -20.47 44.29
C VAL A 134 -26.67 -21.92 43.85
N ILE A 135 -25.50 -22.38 43.42
CA ILE A 135 -25.29 -23.75 42.93
C ILE A 135 -25.01 -24.72 44.10
N GLY A 136 -24.91 -24.21 45.33
CA GLY A 136 -24.80 -25.05 46.52
C GLY A 136 -23.47 -25.81 46.60
N LEU A 137 -22.44 -25.36 45.88
CA LEU A 137 -21.05 -25.82 46.03
C LEU A 137 -20.49 -25.24 47.34
N SER A 138 -21.14 -25.51 48.47
CA SER A 138 -20.62 -25.17 49.78
C SER A 138 -19.42 -26.08 50.05
N VAL A 139 -18.25 -25.48 50.22
CA VAL A 139 -17.02 -25.93 50.91
C VAL A 139 -17.12 -27.25 51.71
N ARG A 140 -17.38 -28.38 51.06
CA ARG A 140 -17.45 -29.71 51.69
C ARG A 140 -16.60 -30.77 51.00
N HIS A 141 -15.63 -30.39 50.16
CA HIS A 141 -14.82 -31.38 49.44
C HIS A 141 -13.35 -31.00 49.21
N LEU A 142 -12.76 -30.14 50.05
CA LEU A 142 -11.30 -29.96 50.11
C LEU A 142 -10.84 -30.14 51.56
N GLY A 143 -11.01 -31.36 52.05
CA GLY A 143 -10.65 -31.76 53.39
C GLY A 143 -10.77 -33.27 53.57
N GLU A 144 -10.08 -34.03 52.72
CA GLU A 144 -9.54 -35.37 52.99
C GLU A 144 -8.21 -35.52 52.22
#